data_AF-A0A553PII7-F1
#
_entry.id   AF-A0A553PII7-F1
#
_cell.length_a   1.000
_cell.length_b   1.000
_cell.length_c   1.000
_cell.angle_alpha   90.00
_cell.angle_beta   90.00
_cell.angle_gamma   90.00
#
_symmetry.space_group_name_H-M   'P 1'
#
loop_
_entity.id
_entity.type
_entity.pdbx_description
1 polymer ?
#
loop_
_entity_poly.entity_id
_entity_poly.type
_entity_poly.pdbx_seq_one_letter_code
_entity_poly.pdbx_strand_id
1 'polypeptide(L)'
;MKLSLGRYRSMLMVQIGFLLADLIFNTFCEIFRFESVILLVVFVIQDVCLVFSLIIVFLSFISTYIFQAGLVGILVTQFRTAILVSLAYTGLSITFHVTSLNKRWDDPMSPKWWNPGLLILY
;
A
#
# COMPACT_ATOMS: atom_id res chain seq x y z
N MET A 1 11.38 26.96 -10.42
CA MET A 1 11.96 26.81 -9.06
C MET A 1 12.05 25.31 -8.77
N LYS A 2 13.27 24.75 -8.71
CA LYS A 2 13.48 23.30 -8.55
C LYS A 2 13.07 22.93 -7.11
N LEU A 3 12.21 21.91 -6.91
CA LEU A 3 12.23 21.18 -5.63
C LEU A 3 13.70 20.88 -5.34
N SER A 4 14.18 21.11 -4.10
CA SER A 4 15.53 20.65 -3.79
C SER A 4 15.53 19.14 -4.05
N LEU A 5 16.42 18.68 -4.93
CA LEU A 5 16.45 17.30 -5.40
C LEU A 5 16.46 16.32 -4.20
N GLY A 6 17.03 16.75 -3.08
CA GLY A 6 17.01 16.05 -1.80
C GLY A 6 15.62 15.83 -1.17
N ARG A 7 14.73 16.83 -1.18
CA ARG A 7 13.37 16.67 -0.63
C ARG A 7 12.51 15.73 -1.48
N TYR A 8 12.58 15.87 -2.81
CA TYR A 8 11.91 14.95 -3.73
C TYR A 8 12.39 13.51 -3.53
N ARG A 9 13.72 13.32 -3.49
CA ARG A 9 14.32 12.00 -3.26
C ARG A 9 13.92 11.42 -1.91
N SER A 10 13.88 12.23 -0.86
CA SER A 10 13.49 11.78 0.48
C SER A 10 12.04 11.29 0.52
N MET A 11 11.09 12.05 -0.05
CA MET A 11 9.68 11.64 -0.13
C MET A 11 9.52 10.32 -0.89
N LEU A 12 10.20 10.17 -2.03
CA LEU A 12 10.15 8.95 -2.83
C LEU A 12 10.74 7.75 -2.07
N MET A 13 11.84 7.93 -1.35
CA MET A 13 12.46 6.88 -0.53
C MET A 13 11.55 6.45 0.63
N VAL A 14 10.86 7.39 1.27
CA VAL A 14 9.87 7.09 2.32
C VAL A 14 8.71 6.28 1.75
N GLN A 15 8.21 6.65 0.57
CA GLN A 15 7.12 5.94 -0.10
C GLN A 15 7.52 4.52 -0.53
N ILE A 16 8.72 4.35 -1.07
CA ILE A 16 9.29 3.03 -1.36
C ILE A 16 9.47 2.22 -0.07
N GLY A 17 9.93 2.85 1.01
CA GLY A 17 10.08 2.20 2.32
C GLY A 17 8.76 1.66 2.86
N PHE A 18 7.67 2.44 2.76
CA PHE A 18 6.34 1.98 3.18
C PHE A 18 5.81 0.84 2.32
N LEU A 19 6.01 0.90 0.99
CA LEU A 19 5.64 -0.19 0.07
C LEU A 19 6.41 -1.48 0.38
N LEU A 20 7.71 -1.39 0.61
CA LEU A 20 8.54 -2.54 0.95
C LEU A 20 8.15 -3.14 2.30
N ALA A 21 7.87 -2.30 3.30
CA ALA A 21 7.41 -2.76 4.60
C ALA A 21 6.09 -3.53 4.47
N ASP A 22 5.13 -2.99 3.71
CA ASP A 22 3.85 -3.67 3.47
C ASP A 22 4.01 -5.02 2.78
N LEU A 23 4.85 -5.10 1.74
CA LEU A 23 5.13 -6.36 1.03
C LEU A 23 5.71 -7.43 1.96
N ILE A 24 6.60 -7.01 2.87
CA ILE A 24 7.18 -7.89 3.89
C ILE A 24 6.08 -8.41 4.84
N PHE A 25 5.18 -7.52 5.31
CA PHE A 25 4.05 -7.93 6.14
C PHE A 25 3.13 -8.89 5.40
N ASN A 26 2.79 -8.63 4.12
CA ASN A 26 1.99 -9.56 3.31
C ASN A 26 2.60 -10.96 3.27
N THR A 27 3.91 -11.06 3.13
CA THR A 27 4.62 -12.35 3.14
C THR A 27 4.55 -13.04 4.50
N PHE A 28 4.71 -12.29 5.60
CA PHE A 28 4.68 -12.83 6.95
C PHE A 28 3.27 -13.17 7.46
N CYS A 29 2.22 -12.59 6.88
CA CYS A 29 0.84 -12.87 7.27
C CYS A 29 0.45 -14.34 7.07
N GLU A 30 1.09 -15.08 6.16
CA GLU A 30 0.88 -16.53 6.02
C GLU A 30 1.22 -17.31 7.28
N ILE A 31 2.15 -16.80 8.11
CA ILE A 31 2.50 -17.45 9.38
C ILE A 31 1.30 -17.41 10.34
N PHE A 32 0.43 -16.41 10.23
CA PHE A 32 -0.73 -16.23 11.11
C PHE A 32 -2.02 -16.87 10.59
N ARG A 33 -1.95 -17.70 9.54
CA ARG A 33 -3.11 -18.26 8.85
C ARG A 33 -3.92 -19.31 9.64
N PHE A 34 -3.56 -19.62 10.89
CA PHE A 34 -4.18 -20.71 11.64
C PHE A 34 -5.67 -20.47 11.91
N GLU A 35 -6.10 -19.20 11.97
CA GLU A 35 -7.48 -18.81 12.21
C GLU A 35 -7.87 -17.67 11.25
N SER A 36 -9.01 -17.82 10.55
CA SER A 36 -9.52 -16.84 9.59
C SER A 36 -9.75 -15.46 10.21
N VAL A 37 -10.13 -15.44 11.50
CA VAL A 37 -10.37 -14.19 12.25
C VAL A 37 -9.06 -13.44 12.53
N ILE A 38 -7.97 -14.15 12.82
CA ILE A 38 -6.66 -13.53 13.03
C ILE A 38 -6.18 -12.91 11.72
N LEU A 39 -6.29 -13.65 10.62
CA LEU A 39 -5.93 -13.16 9.29
C LEU A 39 -6.75 -11.92 8.90
N LEU A 40 -8.06 -11.90 9.20
CA LEU A 40 -8.94 -10.75 9.01
C LEU A 40 -8.41 -9.52 9.76
N VAL A 41 -8.09 -9.65 11.04
CA VAL A 41 -7.60 -8.53 11.86
C VAL A 41 -6.27 -8.00 11.30
N VAL A 42 -5.37 -8.89 10.90
CA VAL A 42 -4.07 -8.49 10.34
C VAL A 42 -4.23 -7.72 9.03
N PHE A 43 -5.07 -8.21 8.10
CA PHE A 43 -5.35 -7.50 6.85
C PHE A 43 -6.01 -6.13 7.06
N VAL A 44 -6.95 -6.02 8.01
CA VAL A 44 -7.56 -4.73 8.35
C VAL A 44 -6.52 -3.74 8.88
N ILE A 45 -5.61 -4.19 9.76
CA ILE A 45 -4.54 -3.35 10.29
C ILE A 45 -3.60 -2.90 9.17
N GLN A 46 -3.20 -3.81 8.27
CA GLN A 46 -2.37 -3.48 7.12
C GLN A 46 -3.03 -2.45 6.20
N ASP A 47 -4.30 -2.67 5.82
CA ASP A 47 -5.04 -1.75 4.95
C ASP A 47 -5.13 -0.36 5.56
N VAL A 48 -5.38 -0.27 6.87
CA VAL A 48 -5.37 1.01 7.60
C VAL A 48 -3.99 1.65 7.56
N CYS A 49 -2.92 0.91 7.84
CA CYS A 49 -1.54 1.42 7.76
C CYS A 49 -1.17 1.92 6.36
N LEU A 50 -1.60 1.21 5.32
CA LEU A 50 -1.33 1.54 3.93
C LEU A 50 -2.08 2.82 3.52
N VAL A 51 -3.34 2.98 3.94
CA VAL A 51 -4.11 4.23 3.77
C VAL A 51 -3.48 5.38 4.54
N PHE A 52 -3.05 5.18 5.79
CA PHE A 52 -2.36 6.21 6.58
C PHE A 52 -1.04 6.65 5.92
N SER A 53 -0.27 5.71 5.40
CA SER A 53 0.95 6.00 4.63
C SER A 53 0.65 6.91 3.44
N LEU A 54 -0.40 6.59 2.68
CA LEU A 54 -0.86 7.40 1.56
C LEU A 54 -1.26 8.83 2.02
N ILE A 55 -2.00 8.95 3.11
CA ILE A 55 -2.39 10.24 3.69
C ILE A 55 -1.16 11.06 4.10
N ILE A 56 -0.17 10.44 4.76
CA ILE A 56 1.07 11.13 5.16
C ILE A 56 1.81 11.68 3.95
N VAL A 57 1.88 10.92 2.86
CA VAL A 57 2.47 11.36 1.59
C VAL A 57 1.70 12.56 1.02
N PHE A 58 0.36 12.51 1.00
CA PHE A 58 -0.47 13.63 0.55
C PHE A 58 -0.31 14.88 1.42
N LEU A 59 -0.26 14.73 2.74
CA LEU A 59 -0.03 15.84 3.67
C LEU A 59 1.36 16.46 3.47
N SER A 60 2.37 15.63 3.20
CA SER A 60 3.71 16.09 2.87
C SER A 60 3.72 16.96 1.61
N PHE A 61 2.88 16.64 0.62
CA PHE A 61 2.68 17.47 -0.56
C PHE A 61 1.98 18.80 -0.27
N ILE A 62 0.89 18.80 0.51
CA ILE A 62 0.16 20.04 0.87
C ILE A 62 1.06 20.98 1.70
N SER A 63 1.94 20.42 2.53
CA SER A 63 2.90 21.15 3.34
C SER A 63 4.01 21.83 2.52
N THR A 64 4.17 21.50 1.22
CA THR A 64 5.18 22.17 0.38
C THR A 64 4.74 23.56 -0.08
N TYR A 65 5.71 24.48 -0.10
CA TYR A 65 5.57 25.86 -0.58
C TYR A 65 4.95 25.96 -1.99
N ILE A 66 5.14 24.95 -2.84
CA ILE A 66 4.59 24.88 -4.21
C ILE A 66 3.06 24.75 -4.19
N PHE A 67 2.52 24.00 -3.22
CA PHE A 67 1.07 23.88 -3.04
C PHE A 67 0.49 25.17 -2.44
N GLN A 68 1.19 25.78 -1.50
CA GLN A 68 0.81 27.07 -0.87
C GLN A 68 0.82 28.25 -1.86
N ALA A 69 1.71 28.23 -2.86
CA ALA A 69 1.79 29.25 -3.91
C ALA A 69 0.76 29.06 -5.04
N GLY A 70 -0.14 28.07 -4.96
CA GLY A 70 -1.19 27.81 -5.97
C GLY A 70 -0.74 27.00 -7.19
N LEU A 71 0.49 26.48 -7.21
CA LEU A 71 1.02 25.66 -8.34
C LEU A 71 0.71 24.16 -8.19
N VAL A 72 -0.51 23.83 -7.78
CA VAL A 72 -0.98 22.45 -7.57
C VAL A 72 -0.80 21.59 -8.83
N GLY A 73 -1.09 22.14 -10.02
CA GLY A 73 -0.97 21.41 -11.29
C GLY A 73 0.45 20.93 -11.61
N ILE A 74 1.48 21.69 -11.21
CA ILE A 74 2.89 21.29 -11.42
C ILE A 74 3.29 20.17 -10.46
N LEU A 75 2.77 20.20 -9.23
CA LEU A 75 3.04 19.17 -8.25
C LEU A 75 2.40 17.84 -8.65
N VAL A 76 1.13 17.87 -9.07
CA VAL A 76 0.39 16.69 -9.51
C VAL A 76 1.06 16.07 -10.74
N THR A 77 1.54 16.86 -11.70
CA THR A 77 2.23 16.33 -12.88
C THR A 77 3.58 15.70 -12.57
N GLN A 78 4.33 16.21 -11.59
CA GLN A 78 5.62 15.62 -11.17
C GLN A 78 5.48 14.35 -10.32
N PHE A 79 4.47 14.26 -9.47
CA PHE A 79 4.25 13.11 -8.58
C PHE A 79 3.17 12.15 -9.09
N ARG A 80 2.62 12.38 -10.29
CA ARG A 80 1.54 11.58 -10.88
C ARG A 80 1.83 10.09 -10.83
N THR A 81 3.05 9.70 -11.20
CA THR A 81 3.46 8.29 -11.21
C THR A 81 3.45 7.68 -9.81
N ALA A 82 4.00 8.39 -8.82
CA ALA A 82 4.07 7.89 -7.44
C ALA A 82 2.67 7.75 -6.82
N ILE A 83 1.79 8.72 -7.07
CA ILE A 83 0.39 8.70 -6.63
C ILE A 83 -0.36 7.54 -7.31
N LEU A 84 -0.24 7.40 -8.63
CA LEU A 84 -0.90 6.32 -9.38
C LEU A 84 -0.43 4.94 -8.93
N VAL A 85 0.87 4.75 -8.77
CA VAL A 85 1.45 3.49 -8.29
C VAL A 85 0.93 3.15 -6.89
N SER A 86 0.87 4.14 -5.99
CA SER A 86 0.39 3.89 -4.63
C SER A 86 -1.10 3.57 -4.58
N LEU A 87 -1.93 4.31 -5.32
CA LEU A 87 -3.35 4.01 -5.43
C LEU A 87 -3.62 2.64 -6.05
N ALA A 88 -2.89 2.30 -7.12
CA ALA A 88 -2.99 1.00 -7.75
C ALA A 88 -2.57 -0.12 -6.78
N TYR A 89 -1.48 0.07 -6.05
CA TYR A 89 -1.00 -0.88 -5.06
C TYR A 89 -2.00 -1.06 -3.91
N THR A 90 -2.53 0.04 -3.33
CA THR A 90 -3.60 -0.02 -2.31
C THR A 90 -4.79 -0.84 -2.81
N GLY A 91 -5.27 -0.55 -4.03
CA GLY A 91 -6.41 -1.25 -4.60
C GLY A 91 -6.14 -2.75 -4.83
N LEU A 92 -4.94 -3.08 -5.30
CA LEU A 92 -4.52 -4.47 -5.49
C LEU A 92 -4.40 -5.21 -4.15
N SER A 93 -3.82 -4.58 -3.14
CA SER A 93 -3.66 -5.16 -1.78
C SER A 93 -5.01 -5.46 -1.14
N ILE A 94 -5.95 -4.51 -1.14
CA ILE A 94 -7.31 -4.72 -0.61
C ILE A 94 -8.02 -5.85 -1.38
N THR A 95 -7.92 -5.86 -2.71
CA THR A 95 -8.54 -6.90 -3.55
C THR A 95 -7.96 -8.27 -3.20
N PHE A 96 -6.65 -8.36 -2.99
CA PHE A 96 -5.97 -9.57 -2.55
C PHE A 96 -6.45 -10.01 -1.17
N HIS A 97 -6.50 -9.12 -0.18
CA HIS A 97 -6.99 -9.42 1.17
C HIS A 97 -8.42 -9.97 1.16
N VAL A 98 -9.34 -9.32 0.44
CA VAL A 98 -10.75 -9.73 0.34
C VAL A 98 -10.88 -11.09 -0.36
N THR A 99 -10.18 -11.30 -1.48
CA THR A 99 -10.26 -12.58 -2.21
C THR A 99 -9.58 -13.73 -1.46
N SER A 100 -8.51 -13.45 -0.72
CA SER A 100 -7.83 -14.40 0.15
C SER A 100 -8.73 -14.84 1.30
N LEU A 101 -9.33 -13.90 2.03
CA LEU A 101 -10.26 -14.20 3.12
C LEU A 101 -11.50 -14.97 2.64
N ASN A 102 -12.12 -14.56 1.53
CA ASN A 102 -13.30 -15.28 1.00
C ASN A 102 -13.02 -16.75 0.68
N LYS A 103 -11.82 -17.08 0.20
CA LYS A 103 -11.44 -18.46 -0.11
C LYS A 103 -11.07 -19.27 1.13
N ARG A 104 -10.52 -18.61 2.15
CA ARG A 104 -9.94 -19.25 3.34
C ARG A 104 -10.86 -19.20 4.57
N TRP A 105 -12.05 -18.59 4.46
CA TRP A 105 -12.93 -18.35 5.59
C TRP A 105 -13.35 -19.64 6.29
N ASP A 106 -13.89 -20.60 5.53
CA ASP A 106 -14.47 -21.84 6.07
C ASP A 106 -13.42 -22.91 6.42
N ASP A 107 -12.30 -22.90 5.73
CA ASP A 107 -11.17 -23.79 5.99
C ASP A 107 -9.90 -22.97 5.72
N PRO A 108 -9.15 -22.58 6.76
CA PRO A 108 -7.97 -21.75 6.57
C PRO A 108 -6.73 -22.54 6.11
N MET A 109 -6.72 -23.88 6.28
CA MET A 109 -5.51 -24.70 6.13
C MET A 109 -5.52 -25.63 4.90
N SER A 110 -6.65 -25.80 4.20
CA SER A 110 -6.66 -26.73 3.06
C SER A 110 -5.66 -26.37 1.94
N PRO A 111 -5.14 -27.36 1.21
CA PRO A 111 -4.27 -27.10 0.07
C PRO A 111 -4.98 -26.49 -1.14
N LYS A 112 -6.33 -26.49 -1.16
CA LYS A 112 -7.15 -26.13 -2.34
C LYS A 112 -7.16 -24.63 -2.67
N TRP A 113 -6.61 -23.79 -1.79
CA TRP A 113 -6.53 -22.34 -1.97
C TRP A 113 -5.50 -21.91 -3.02
N TRP A 114 -4.53 -22.79 -3.33
CA TRP A 114 -3.47 -22.53 -4.29
C TRP A 114 -4.04 -22.38 -5.70
N ASN A 115 -4.32 -21.15 -6.09
CA ASN A 115 -4.67 -20.78 -7.45
C ASN A 115 -3.55 -19.89 -8.01
N PRO A 116 -3.05 -20.14 -9.24
CA PRO A 116 -2.01 -19.31 -9.87
C PRO A 116 -2.34 -17.81 -9.86
N GLY A 117 -3.63 -17.43 -9.93
CA GLY A 117 -4.03 -16.02 -9.82
C GLY A 117 -3.78 -15.38 -8.45
N LEU A 118 -3.82 -16.17 -7.37
CA LEU A 118 -3.49 -15.72 -6.02
C LEU A 118 -1.95 -15.66 -5.81
N LEU A 119 -1.21 -16.54 -6.50
CA LEU A 119 0.26 -16.57 -6.46
C LEU A 119 0.89 -15.35 -7.15
N ILE A 120 0.25 -14.85 -8.22
CA ILE A 120 0.73 -13.63 -8.93
C ILE A 120 0.60 -12.38 -8.05
N LEU A 121 -0.27 -12.42 -7.04
CA LEU A 121 -0.50 -11.33 -6.09
C LEU A 121 0.38 -11.45 -4.83
N TYR A 122 1.13 -12.54 -4.70
CA TYR A 122 2.16 -12.79 -3.69
C TYR A 122 3.52 -12.31 -4.18
#